data_AF-A0AAV1NGR0-F1
#
_entry.id   AF-A0AAV1NGR0-F1
#
_cell.length_a   1.000
_cell.length_b   1.000
_cell.length_c   1.000
_cell.angle_alpha   90.00
_cell.angle_beta   90.00
_cell.angle_gamma   90.00
#
_symmetry.space_group_name_H-M   'P 1'
#
loop_
_entity.id
_entity.type
_entity.pdbx_description
1 polymer ?
#
loop_
_entity_poly.entity_id
_entity_poly.type
_entity_poly.pdbx_seq_one_letter_code
_entity_poly.pdbx_strand_id
1 'polypeptide(L)'
;EQIHVPVYHPTPSQARLATQLTEEEQVRIAQRIGLIQHLPKGVYDPGRDGSEKKIRECVICMMDFVYGDPIRFLPCMHIYHMDCIDDWLMRSFTCPSCMEPVDAALLFLL
;
A
#
# COMPACT_ATOMS: atom_id res chain seq x y z
N GLU A 1 3.49 -22.07 -22.41
CA GLU A 1 3.61 -21.09 -21.30
C GLU A 1 3.45 -21.77 -19.95
N GLN A 2 4.17 -21.34 -18.91
CA GLN A 2 3.82 -21.67 -17.52
C GLN A 2 2.75 -20.67 -17.05
N ILE A 3 1.59 -21.16 -16.63
CA ILE A 3 0.53 -20.32 -16.07
C ILE A 3 1.00 -19.88 -14.67
N HIS A 4 1.41 -18.62 -14.54
CA HIS A 4 1.77 -18.06 -13.23
C HIS A 4 0.49 -17.73 -12.46
N VAL A 5 0.09 -18.62 -11.54
CA VAL A 5 -1.07 -18.42 -10.68
C VAL A 5 -0.66 -17.50 -9.52
N PRO A 6 -1.37 -16.37 -9.28
CA PRO A 6 -1.06 -15.48 -8.17
C PRO A 6 -1.16 -16.21 -6.82
N VAL A 7 -0.20 -15.92 -5.93
CA VAL A 7 -0.21 -16.38 -4.55
C VAL A 7 -0.64 -15.21 -3.66
N TYR A 8 -1.62 -15.45 -2.79
CA TYR A 8 -2.08 -14.49 -1.81
C TYR A 8 -1.82 -15.02 -0.40
N HIS A 9 -1.73 -14.09 0.56
CA HIS A 9 -1.46 -14.37 1.96
C HIS A 9 -2.64 -13.91 2.84
N PRO A 10 -3.68 -14.74 3.01
CA PRO A 10 -4.82 -14.40 3.87
C PRO A 10 -4.43 -14.15 5.33
N THR A 11 -3.36 -14.81 5.79
CA THR A 11 -2.75 -14.60 7.11
C THR A 11 -1.22 -14.62 6.99
N PRO A 12 -0.47 -14.07 7.97
CA PRO A 12 1.00 -14.06 7.92
C PRO A 12 1.65 -15.45 7.79
N SER A 13 0.95 -16.52 8.20
CA SER A 13 1.45 -17.91 8.16
C SER A 13 0.88 -18.75 7.01
N GLN A 14 0.01 -18.20 6.18
CA GLN A 14 -0.66 -18.95 5.11
C GLN A 14 -0.46 -18.27 3.75
N ALA A 15 0.21 -18.98 2.85
CA ALA A 15 0.24 -18.65 1.43
C ALA A 15 -0.72 -19.61 0.70
N ARG A 16 -1.63 -19.07 -0.13
CA ARG A 16 -2.58 -19.86 -0.92
C ARG A 16 -2.55 -19.40 -2.37
N LEU A 17 -2.64 -20.35 -3.29
CA LEU A 17 -2.88 -20.04 -4.70
C LEU A 17 -4.26 -19.44 -4.87
N ALA A 18 -4.45 -18.56 -5.86
CA ALA A 18 -5.75 -17.96 -6.16
C ALA A 18 -6.89 -18.99 -6.33
N THR A 19 -6.56 -20.18 -6.84
CA THR A 19 -7.48 -21.31 -7.05
C THR A 19 -7.89 -22.04 -5.77
N GLN A 20 -7.20 -21.79 -4.64
CA GLN A 20 -7.43 -22.45 -3.35
C GLN A 20 -8.15 -21.54 -2.34
N LEU A 21 -8.56 -20.35 -2.78
CA LEU A 21 -9.27 -19.38 -1.96
C LEU A 21 -10.77 -19.65 -1.96
N THR A 22 -11.42 -19.43 -0.83
CA THR A 22 -12.90 -19.40 -0.77
C THR A 22 -13.44 -18.18 -1.53
N GLU A 23 -14.70 -18.19 -1.93
CA GLU A 23 -15.34 -17.03 -2.58
C GLU A 23 -15.26 -15.79 -1.69
N GLU A 24 -15.45 -15.93 -0.38
CA GLU A 24 -15.34 -14.82 0.56
C GLU A 24 -13.90 -14.29 0.66
N GLU A 25 -12.90 -15.16 0.59
CA GLU A 25 -11.49 -14.75 0.53
C GLU A 25 -11.18 -13.99 -0.76
N GLN A 26 -11.67 -14.47 -1.90
CA GLN A 26 -11.53 -13.81 -3.19
C GLN A 26 -12.19 -12.42 -3.19
N VAL A 27 -13.40 -12.31 -2.63
CA VAL A 27 -14.12 -11.03 -2.51
C VAL A 27 -13.33 -10.04 -1.65
N ARG A 28 -12.81 -10.47 -0.48
CA ARG A 28 -11.99 -9.61 0.38
C ARG A 28 -10.71 -9.15 -0.31
N ILE A 29 -10.06 -10.02 -1.06
CA ILE A 29 -8.85 -9.68 -1.84
C ILE A 29 -9.19 -8.67 -2.94
N ALA A 30 -10.28 -8.88 -3.68
CA ALA A 30 -10.71 -7.96 -4.73
C ALA A 30 -11.06 -6.57 -4.16
N GLN A 31 -11.77 -6.52 -3.03
CA GLN A 31 -12.08 -5.27 -2.32
C GLN A 31 -10.80 -4.55 -1.88
N ARG A 32 -9.84 -5.28 -1.29
CA ARG A 32 -8.55 -4.71 -0.87
C ARG A 32 -7.76 -4.16 -2.05
N ILE A 33 -7.66 -4.90 -3.16
CA ILE A 33 -7.00 -4.43 -4.40
C ILE A 33 -7.68 -3.16 -4.90
N GLY A 34 -9.01 -3.14 -4.93
CA GLY A 34 -9.78 -1.97 -5.33
C GLY A 34 -9.48 -0.74 -4.47
N LEU A 35 -9.44 -0.91 -3.14
CA LEU A 35 -9.10 0.18 -2.22
C LEU A 35 -7.66 0.68 -2.44
N ILE A 36 -6.67 -0.21 -2.52
CA ILE A 36 -5.27 0.15 -2.77
C ILE A 36 -5.16 0.97 -4.06
N GLN A 37 -5.79 0.52 -5.15
CA GLN A 37 -5.74 1.23 -6.44
C GLN A 37 -6.30 2.65 -6.38
N HIS A 38 -7.28 2.91 -5.51
CA HIS A 38 -7.93 4.22 -5.36
C HIS A 38 -7.28 5.13 -4.31
N LEU A 39 -6.29 4.64 -3.54
CA LEU A 39 -5.54 5.51 -2.64
C LEU A 39 -4.86 6.66 -3.42
N PRO A 40 -4.74 7.86 -2.83
CA PRO A 40 -4.12 8.99 -3.51
C PRO A 40 -2.68 8.68 -3.91
N LYS A 41 -2.33 9.01 -5.16
CA LYS A 41 -1.00 8.82 -5.73
C LYS A 41 -0.45 10.13 -6.25
N GLY A 42 0.88 10.21 -6.35
CA GLY A 42 1.54 11.38 -6.89
C GLY A 42 2.97 11.08 -7.29
N VAL A 43 3.69 12.16 -7.54
CA VAL A 43 5.11 12.16 -7.88
C VAL A 43 5.84 12.93 -6.78
N TYR A 44 6.92 12.37 -6.26
CA TYR A 44 7.75 13.05 -5.28
C TYR A 44 8.41 14.27 -5.93
N ASP A 45 8.27 15.43 -5.28
CA ASP A 45 8.90 16.68 -5.69
C ASP A 45 9.49 17.40 -4.47
N PRO A 46 10.82 17.37 -4.28
CA PRO A 46 11.47 18.05 -3.16
C PRO A 46 11.39 19.58 -3.27
N GLY A 47 10.95 20.18 -4.38
CA GLY A 47 10.74 21.62 -4.51
C GLY A 47 9.36 22.09 -4.03
N ARG A 48 8.38 21.19 -3.93
CA ARG A 48 6.98 21.55 -3.61
C ARG A 48 6.69 21.68 -2.11
N ASP A 49 7.41 20.94 -1.30
CA ASP A 49 7.21 20.91 0.15
C ASP A 49 8.06 22.02 0.81
N GLY A 50 7.44 23.11 1.24
CA GLY A 50 8.16 24.24 1.87
C GLY A 50 8.59 23.98 3.31
N SER A 51 8.39 22.77 3.85
CA SER A 51 8.59 22.46 5.26
C SER A 51 9.99 21.85 5.54
N GLU A 52 10.63 22.31 6.63
CA GLU A 52 11.94 21.81 7.10
C GLU A 52 11.90 20.34 7.58
N LYS A 53 10.72 19.74 7.78
CA LYS A 53 10.53 18.36 8.25
C LYS A 53 10.08 17.45 7.12
N LYS A 54 10.93 17.26 6.10
CA LYS A 54 10.62 16.31 5.03
C LYS A 54 10.96 14.89 5.47
N ILE A 55 9.95 14.03 5.48
CA ILE A 55 10.18 12.59 5.30
C ILE A 55 10.82 12.45 3.92
N ARG A 56 12.12 12.11 3.90
CA ARG A 56 12.89 11.97 2.66
C ARG A 56 13.17 10.52 2.29
N GLU A 57 12.75 9.57 3.11
CA GLU A 57 13.04 8.16 2.95
C GLU A 57 11.75 7.33 3.02
N CYS A 58 11.64 6.32 2.16
CA CYS A 58 10.62 5.30 2.29
C CYS A 58 11.05 4.26 3.33
N VAL A 59 10.36 4.22 4.48
CA VAL A 59 10.69 3.32 5.60
C VAL A 59 10.47 1.83 5.31
N ILE A 60 9.90 1.48 4.16
CA ILE A 60 9.73 0.07 3.75
C ILE A 60 11.02 -0.44 3.11
N CYS A 61 11.61 0.34 2.21
CA CYS A 61 12.82 -0.04 1.47
C CYS A 61 14.09 0.61 2.00
N MET A 62 13.97 1.56 2.95
CA MET A 62 15.07 2.34 3.54
C MET A 62 15.89 3.09 2.46
N MET A 63 15.21 3.55 1.41
CA MET A 63 15.80 4.35 0.35
C MET A 63 15.18 5.75 0.32
N ASP A 64 16.04 6.74 0.05
CA ASP A 64 15.61 8.12 -0.14
C ASP A 64 14.67 8.24 -1.35
N PHE A 65 13.69 9.13 -1.24
CA PHE A 65 12.88 9.57 -2.37
C PHE A 65 13.71 10.49 -3.26
N VAL A 66 13.59 10.29 -4.57
CA VAL A 66 14.14 11.20 -5.59
C VAL A 66 13.04 11.87 -6.38
N TYR A 67 13.31 13.06 -6.93
CA TYR A 67 12.34 13.77 -7.77
C TYR A 67 11.88 12.85 -8.91
N GLY A 68 10.56 12.76 -9.09
CA GLY A 68 9.98 11.88 -10.10
C GLY A 68 9.51 10.53 -9.56
N ASP A 69 9.87 10.15 -8.34
CA ASP A 69 9.45 8.86 -7.78
C ASP A 69 7.93 8.75 -7.69
N PRO A 70 7.33 7.62 -8.13
CA PRO A 70 5.92 7.35 -7.90
C PRO A 70 5.71 7.09 -6.41
N ILE A 71 4.89 7.93 -5.79
CA ILE A 71 4.56 7.84 -4.37
C ILE A 71 3.07 7.64 -4.17
N ARG A 72 2.72 6.99 -3.08
CA ARG A 72 1.35 6.86 -2.61
C ARG A 72 1.21 7.49 -1.23
N PHE A 73 0.12 8.21 -1.06
CA PHE A 73 -0.27 8.83 0.20
C PHE A 73 -1.29 7.92 0.87
N LEU A 74 -1.05 7.57 2.13
CA LEU A 74 -2.08 6.97 2.95
C LEU A 74 -2.98 8.07 3.53
N PRO A 75 -4.23 7.76 3.93
CA PRO A 75 -5.13 8.75 4.53
C PRO A 75 -4.58 9.39 5.82
N CYS A 76 -3.70 8.68 6.54
CA CYS A 76 -2.96 9.20 7.69
C CYS A 76 -1.77 10.10 7.32
N MET A 77 -1.68 10.54 6.05
CA MET A 77 -0.67 11.45 5.49
C MET A 77 0.77 10.94 5.39
N HIS A 78 1.02 9.67 5.74
CA HIS A 78 2.32 9.05 5.48
C HIS A 78 2.50 8.71 4.00
N ILE A 79 3.72 8.86 3.50
CA ILE A 79 4.10 8.62 2.11
C ILE A 79 5.11 7.47 1.98
N TYR A 80 5.01 6.74 0.87
CA TYR A 80 5.87 5.61 0.52
C TYR A 80 6.03 5.53 -1.00
N HIS A 81 7.06 4.82 -1.48
CA HIS A 81 7.09 4.42 -2.89
C HIS A 81 5.86 3.58 -3.20
N MET A 82 5.22 3.84 -4.33
CA MET A 82 3.95 3.22 -4.69
C MET A 82 4.04 1.68 -4.65
N ASP A 83 5.07 1.11 -5.26
CA ASP A 83 5.27 -0.34 -5.30
C ASP A 83 5.52 -0.93 -3.91
N CYS A 84 6.30 -0.22 -3.07
CA CYS A 84 6.63 -0.68 -1.73
C CYS A 84 5.38 -0.79 -0.84
N ILE A 85 4.53 0.23 -0.86
CA ILE A 85 3.33 0.24 -0.01
C ILE A 85 2.20 -0.61 -0.59
N ASP A 86 2.07 -0.75 -1.90
CA ASP A 86 1.03 -1.60 -2.49
C ASP A 86 1.26 -3.08 -2.13
N ASP A 87 2.50 -3.54 -2.20
CA ASP A 87 2.90 -4.88 -1.76
C ASP A 87 2.70 -5.09 -0.26
N TRP A 88 3.04 -4.09 0.55
CA TRP A 88 2.81 -4.11 1.98
C TRP A 88 1.32 -4.22 2.31
N LEU A 89 0.48 -3.39 1.69
CA LEU A 89 -0.96 -3.33 1.97
C LEU A 89 -1.70 -4.61 1.58
N MET A 90 -1.19 -5.34 0.59
CA MET A 90 -1.69 -6.68 0.30
C MET A 90 -1.46 -7.66 1.46
N ARG A 91 -0.36 -7.53 2.21
CA ARG A 91 -0.03 -8.36 3.39
C ARG A 91 -0.71 -7.88 4.66
N SER A 92 -0.59 -6.58 4.93
CA SER A 92 -1.14 -5.92 6.11
C SER A 92 -1.78 -4.61 5.71
N PHE A 93 -3.10 -4.48 5.88
CA PHE A 93 -3.86 -3.29 5.48
C PHE A 93 -3.76 -2.15 6.51
N THR A 94 -2.54 -1.92 7.00
CA THR A 94 -2.19 -0.94 8.05
C THR A 94 -0.98 -0.12 7.61
N CYS A 95 -0.94 1.14 8.05
CA CYS A 95 0.20 2.03 7.81
C CYS A 95 1.47 1.53 8.52
N PRO A 96 2.62 1.35 7.83
CA PRO A 96 3.88 0.96 8.47
C PRO A 96 4.39 1.95 9.54
N SER A 97 4.05 3.23 9.42
CA SER A 97 4.59 4.29 10.29
C SER A 97 3.76 4.53 11.55
N CYS A 98 2.42 4.46 11.46
CA CYS A 98 1.54 4.72 12.61
C CYS A 98 0.70 3.51 13.05
N MET A 99 0.78 2.39 12.33
CA MET A 99 0.00 1.16 12.58
C MET A 99 -1.53 1.31 12.48
N GLU A 100 -2.04 2.47 12.04
CA GLU A 100 -3.47 2.68 11.84
C GLU A 100 -3.99 1.92 10.60
N PRO A 101 -5.21 1.35 10.67
CA PRO A 101 -5.86 0.75 9.51
C PRO A 101 -6.10 1.77 8.39
N VAL A 102 -5.90 1.36 7.15
CA VAL A 102 -6.05 2.25 5.99
C VAL A 102 -7.52 2.53 5.66
N ASP A 103 -8.44 1.60 5.98
CA ASP A 103 -9.89 1.77 5.81
C ASP A 103 -10.53 2.68 6.86
N ALA A 104 -10.06 2.63 8.11
CA ALA A 104 -10.58 3.45 9.20
C ALA A 104 -10.52 4.95 8.85
N ALA A 105 -9.45 5.37 8.17
CA ALA A 105 -9.25 6.76 7.79
C ALA A 105 -10.01 7.19 6.52
N LEU A 106 -10.54 6.26 5.71
CA LEU A 106 -11.44 6.56 4.59
C LEU A 106 -12.87 6.89 5.05
N LEU A 107 -13.28 6.42 6.24
CA LEU A 107 -14.59 6.71 6.82
C LEU A 107 -14.71 8.12 7.41
N PHE A 108 -13.59 8.78 7.72
CA PHE A 108 -13.58 10.16 8.25
C PHE A 108 -13.58 11.24 7.16
N LEU A 109 -13.58 10.84 5.89
CA LEU A 109 -13.61 11.75 4.71
C LEU A 109 -14.96 11.70 3.95
N LEU A 110 -15.95 10.96 4.48
CA LEU A 110 -17.36 10.98 4.07
C LEU A 110 -18.16 11.80 5.08
#